data_AF-A0A0F7FZK7-F1
#
_entry.id   AF-A0A0F7FZK7-F1
#
_cell.length_a   1.000
_cell.length_b   1.000
_cell.length_c   1.000
_cell.angle_alpha   90.00
_cell.angle_beta   90.00
_cell.angle_gamma   90.00
#
_symmetry.space_group_name_H-M   'P 1'
#
loop_
_entity.id
_entity.type
_entity.pdbx_description
1 polymer ?
#
loop_
_entity_poly.entity_id
_entity_poly.type
_entity_poly.pdbx_seq_one_letter_code
_entity_poly.pdbx_strand_id
1 'polypeptide(L)'
;MDGASSAPFPDGPESATVRGMERLSEITLLAPATPDAHDFLHALRSLLAEVTYADTAAGAADHRLTLTPPRPAGALPVTAFALADVPTPRIAFDTGHGVDVWVGETPDPRAAAPRIGMDELTRRLAGHVRRVDHLGVSVPASGAASGGWDELVAALASASTMYRYPEGEEWPFVLPSTEAEFAAGISDFVIGREPRFELVHDRWLSQSQVQLALWTDLTRAELERMFPEPEGLTLPGLGDIFRTVPVRPPWPGLGIRFDLSYRVGEGPNVWETGEWLVTEGGRIS
;
A
#
# COMPACT_ATOMS: atom_id res chain seq x y z
N MET A 1 -14.77 -30.53 14.61
CA MET A 1 -13.39 -30.22 14.18
C MET A 1 -13.29 -28.72 14.35
N ASP A 2 -12.78 -28.32 15.51
CA ASP A 2 -12.74 -26.93 15.93
C ASP A 2 -11.57 -26.25 15.20
N GLY A 3 -11.90 -25.41 14.22
CA GLY A 3 -10.95 -24.55 13.54
C GLY A 3 -10.59 -23.39 14.47
N ALA A 4 -9.38 -23.40 15.00
CA ALA A 4 -8.84 -22.25 15.70
C ALA A 4 -8.66 -21.11 14.68
N SER A 5 -9.55 -20.12 14.76
CA SER A 5 -9.41 -18.84 14.07
C SER A 5 -8.20 -18.10 14.66
N SER A 6 -7.09 -18.02 13.92
CA SER A 6 -5.97 -17.16 14.27
C SER A 6 -6.39 -15.70 14.09
N ALA A 7 -6.30 -14.89 15.15
CA ALA A 7 -6.59 -13.47 15.09
C ALA A 7 -5.61 -12.75 14.12
N PRO A 8 -6.03 -11.67 13.43
CA PRO A 8 -5.18 -10.92 12.50
C PRO A 8 -4.06 -10.11 13.16
N PHE A 9 -4.05 -10.06 14.50
CA PHE A 9 -3.04 -9.40 15.29
C PHE A 9 -2.43 -10.46 16.22
N PRO A 10 -1.10 -10.68 16.19
CA PRO A 10 -0.46 -11.56 17.15
C PRO A 10 -0.63 -11.00 18.57
N ASP A 11 -0.76 -11.90 19.57
CA ASP A 11 -0.70 -11.53 20.99
C ASP A 11 0.57 -10.70 21.23
N GLY A 12 0.42 -9.57 21.93
CA GLY A 12 1.38 -8.47 22.01
C GLY A 12 2.82 -8.84 22.44
N PRO A 13 3.77 -7.90 22.30
CA PRO A 13 5.19 -8.19 22.44
C PRO A 13 5.55 -8.65 23.86
N GLU A 14 6.38 -9.70 23.97
CA GLU A 14 7.18 -9.97 25.16
C GLU A 14 8.02 -8.71 25.48
N SER A 15 7.83 -8.20 26.69
CA SER A 15 8.48 -7.04 27.32
C SER A 15 9.85 -6.68 26.73
N ALA A 16 9.84 -5.76 25.76
CA ALA A 16 11.03 -5.07 25.30
C ALA A 16 11.19 -3.76 26.07
N THR A 17 12.39 -3.56 26.61
CA THR A 17 12.84 -2.32 27.25
C THR A 17 12.51 -1.13 26.36
N VAL A 18 11.96 -0.04 26.93
CA VAL A 18 11.62 1.20 26.21
C VAL A 18 12.91 1.78 25.59
N ARG A 19 13.21 1.37 24.35
CA ARG A 19 14.02 2.15 23.42
C ARG A 19 13.23 3.42 23.15
N GLY A 20 13.92 4.57 23.09
CA GLY A 20 13.29 5.81 22.64
C GLY A 20 12.56 5.54 21.33
N MET A 21 11.34 6.07 21.20
CA MET A 21 10.44 5.76 20.08
C MET A 21 11.17 5.92 18.75
N GLU A 22 11.58 4.79 18.16
CA GLU A 22 12.24 4.78 16.86
C GLU A 22 11.18 5.13 15.83
N ARG A 23 11.44 6.20 15.08
CA ARG A 23 10.59 6.66 13.99
C ARG A 23 10.52 5.57 12.93
N LEU A 24 9.31 5.29 12.43
CA LEU A 24 9.05 4.36 11.34
C LEU A 24 9.91 4.74 10.13
N SER A 25 10.86 3.87 9.79
CA SER A 25 11.76 4.11 8.66
C SER A 25 11.40 3.26 7.45
N GLU A 26 10.76 2.11 7.66
CA GLU A 26 10.46 1.17 6.58
C GLU A 26 9.11 0.46 6.78
N ILE A 27 8.36 0.37 5.68
CA ILE A 27 7.16 -0.44 5.55
C ILE A 27 7.42 -1.49 4.47
N THR A 28 7.35 -2.76 4.84
CA THR A 28 7.71 -3.86 3.93
C THR A 28 6.57 -4.84 3.73
N LEU A 29 6.17 -5.06 2.48
CA LEU A 29 5.43 -6.25 2.10
C LEU A 29 6.43 -7.42 2.04
N LEU A 30 6.38 -8.27 3.06
CA LEU A 30 7.12 -9.52 3.11
C LEU A 30 6.31 -10.61 2.43
N ALA A 31 6.93 -11.26 1.46
CA ALA A 31 6.36 -12.33 0.66
C ALA A 31 7.10 -13.64 0.92
N PRO A 32 6.42 -14.81 0.98
CA PRO A 32 7.07 -16.11 0.97
C PRO A 32 8.06 -16.25 -0.18
N ALA A 33 9.26 -16.79 0.08
CA ALA A 33 10.28 -17.02 -0.95
C ALA A 33 9.96 -18.22 -1.86
N THR A 34 8.83 -18.16 -2.56
CA THR A 34 8.38 -19.17 -3.53
C THR A 34 8.65 -18.72 -4.97
N PRO A 35 8.71 -19.64 -5.95
CA PRO A 35 8.87 -19.28 -7.36
C PRO A 35 7.84 -18.25 -7.86
N ASP A 36 6.56 -18.43 -7.51
CA ASP A 36 5.49 -17.50 -7.93
C ASP A 36 5.68 -16.10 -7.34
N ALA A 37 6.19 -16.00 -6.11
CA ALA A 37 6.52 -14.72 -5.48
C ALA A 37 7.74 -14.05 -6.11
N HIS A 38 8.75 -14.82 -6.51
CA HIS A 38 9.89 -14.34 -7.29
C HIS A 38 9.42 -13.77 -8.64
N ASP A 39 8.58 -14.48 -9.37
CA ASP A 39 8.04 -14.03 -10.66
C ASP A 39 7.20 -12.77 -10.50
N PHE A 40 6.37 -12.70 -9.45
CA PHE A 40 5.59 -11.50 -9.12
C PHE A 40 6.50 -10.29 -8.84
N LEU A 41 7.52 -10.46 -7.99
CA LEU A 41 8.46 -9.38 -7.65
C LEU A 41 9.28 -8.93 -8.86
N HIS A 42 9.70 -9.87 -9.72
CA HIS A 42 10.40 -9.56 -10.96
C HIS A 42 9.51 -8.75 -11.92
N ALA A 43 8.25 -9.13 -12.08
CA ALA A 43 7.28 -8.38 -12.88
C ALA A 43 7.02 -6.98 -12.28
N LEU A 44 6.89 -6.87 -10.95
CA LEU A 44 6.76 -5.57 -10.27
C LEU A 44 7.96 -4.66 -10.48
N ARG A 45 9.18 -5.19 -10.38
CA ARG A 45 10.41 -4.44 -10.70
C ARG A 45 10.40 -3.94 -12.15
N SER A 46 9.96 -4.78 -13.08
CA SER A 46 9.86 -4.41 -14.50
C SER A 46 8.81 -3.32 -14.73
N LEU A 47 7.66 -3.39 -14.05
CA LEU A 47 6.61 -2.37 -14.10
C LEU A 47 7.11 -1.01 -13.60
N LEU A 48 7.97 -1.01 -12.57
CA LEU A 48 8.46 0.20 -11.92
C LEU A 48 9.87 0.63 -12.38
N ALA A 49 10.40 0.04 -13.46
CA ALA A 49 11.76 0.29 -13.93
C ALA A 49 12.05 1.75 -14.29
N GLU A 50 11.03 2.49 -14.76
CA GLU A 50 11.13 3.91 -15.12
C GLU A 50 10.81 4.86 -13.96
N VAL A 51 10.44 4.33 -12.78
CA VAL A 51 10.16 5.14 -11.59
C VAL A 51 11.50 5.51 -10.93
N THR A 52 11.89 6.77 -11.06
CA THR A 52 13.23 7.28 -10.68
C THR A 52 13.67 7.05 -9.23
N TYR A 53 12.72 6.81 -8.33
CA TYR A 53 12.97 6.56 -6.90
C TYR A 53 12.68 5.11 -6.49
N ALA A 54 12.45 4.23 -7.46
CA ALA A 54 12.45 2.80 -7.28
C ALA A 54 13.87 2.28 -7.48
N ASP A 55 14.44 1.66 -6.45
CA ASP A 55 15.72 0.96 -6.55
C ASP A 55 15.50 -0.38 -7.28
N THR A 56 15.57 -0.29 -8.61
CA THR A 56 15.42 -1.41 -9.55
C THR A 56 16.77 -1.84 -10.14
N ALA A 57 17.88 -1.24 -9.71
CA ALA A 57 19.19 -1.42 -10.33
C ALA A 57 19.69 -2.86 -10.22
N ALA A 58 20.40 -3.32 -11.26
CA ALA A 58 21.10 -4.60 -11.26
C ALA A 58 22.18 -4.62 -10.16
N GLY A 59 21.86 -5.23 -9.02
CA GLY A 59 22.66 -5.20 -7.79
C GLY A 59 21.80 -5.06 -6.52
N ALA A 60 20.60 -4.48 -6.64
CA ALA A 60 19.56 -4.66 -5.64
C ALA A 60 19.24 -6.15 -5.60
N ALA A 61 19.54 -6.80 -4.49
CA ALA A 61 19.47 -8.25 -4.38
C ALA A 61 18.12 -8.75 -4.88
N ASP A 62 18.10 -9.75 -5.77
CA ASP A 62 16.93 -10.19 -6.56
C ASP A 62 15.64 -10.45 -5.75
N HIS A 63 15.78 -10.53 -4.43
CA HIS A 63 14.73 -10.73 -3.45
C HIS A 63 14.10 -9.44 -2.90
N ARG A 64 14.48 -8.23 -3.35
CA ARG A 64 13.95 -6.98 -2.74
C ARG A 64 13.83 -5.79 -3.69
N LEU A 65 12.70 -5.09 -3.67
CA LEU A 65 12.48 -3.80 -4.33
C LEU A 65 12.22 -2.73 -3.26
N THR A 66 12.91 -1.59 -3.32
CA THR A 66 12.72 -0.46 -2.38
C THR A 66 12.28 0.78 -3.13
N LEU A 67 11.31 1.50 -2.60
CA LEU A 67 10.81 2.79 -3.07
C LEU A 67 11.14 3.86 -2.02
N THR A 68 12.04 4.77 -2.36
CA THR A 68 12.40 5.88 -1.48
C THR A 68 11.48 7.07 -1.77
N PRO A 69 10.92 7.78 -0.76
CA PRO A 69 10.14 8.97 -1.01
C PRO A 69 10.94 9.99 -1.84
N PRO A 70 10.42 10.46 -2.98
CA PRO A 70 11.16 11.39 -3.82
C PRO A 70 11.21 12.79 -3.21
N ARG A 71 10.19 13.18 -2.43
CA ARG A 71 10.14 14.46 -1.72
C ARG A 71 9.43 14.34 -0.36
N PRO A 72 9.87 15.10 0.66
CA PRO A 72 11.15 15.82 0.71
C PRO A 72 12.34 14.84 0.73
N ALA A 73 13.54 15.33 0.42
CA ALA A 73 14.73 14.47 0.38
C ALA A 73 15.04 13.90 1.78
N GLY A 74 15.37 12.61 1.86
CA GLY A 74 15.61 11.91 3.13
C GLY A 74 14.33 11.67 3.95
N ALA A 75 13.15 11.80 3.33
CA ALA A 75 11.91 11.52 4.02
C ALA A 75 11.68 10.03 4.24
N LEU A 76 10.96 9.71 5.31
CA LEU A 76 10.62 8.35 5.75
C LEU A 76 9.11 8.25 6.01
N PRO A 77 8.51 7.06 5.87
CA PRO A 77 9.17 5.77 5.62
C PRO A 77 9.49 5.49 4.15
N VAL A 78 10.44 4.60 3.89
CA VAL A 78 10.56 3.91 2.59
C VAL A 78 9.55 2.76 2.51
N THR A 79 9.13 2.43 1.29
CA THR A 79 8.28 1.26 1.03
C THR A 79 9.11 0.16 0.40
N ALA A 80 9.00 -1.08 0.85
CA ALA A 80 9.71 -2.19 0.24
C ALA A 80 8.82 -3.40 -0.03
N PHE A 81 9.24 -4.19 -1.01
CA PHE A 81 8.69 -5.50 -1.34
C PHE A 81 9.85 -6.48 -1.24
N ALA A 82 9.76 -7.46 -0.36
CA ALA A 82 10.88 -8.37 -0.11
C ALA A 82 10.40 -9.82 0.02
N LEU A 83 11.20 -10.74 -0.48
CA LEU A 83 11.03 -12.17 -0.24
C LEU A 83 11.67 -12.53 1.10
N ALA A 84 10.99 -13.34 1.89
CA ALA A 84 11.42 -13.75 3.21
C ALA A 84 10.94 -15.19 3.52
N ASP A 85 11.52 -15.76 4.57
CA ASP A 85 11.05 -17.04 5.14
C ASP A 85 9.81 -16.80 6.02
N VAL A 86 8.71 -16.49 5.36
CA VAL A 86 7.39 -16.30 5.97
C VAL A 86 6.39 -17.27 5.32
N PRO A 87 5.45 -17.85 6.08
CA PRO A 87 4.51 -18.83 5.53
C PRO A 87 3.44 -18.18 4.65
N THR A 88 3.09 -16.92 4.92
CA THR A 88 2.11 -16.11 4.21
C THR A 88 2.60 -14.68 4.09
N PRO A 89 2.08 -13.89 3.12
CA PRO A 89 2.41 -12.48 3.05
C PRO A 89 2.06 -11.72 4.34
N ARG A 90 2.84 -10.70 4.65
CA ARG A 90 2.55 -9.77 5.74
C ARG A 90 3.09 -8.39 5.44
N ILE A 91 2.46 -7.36 6.01
CA ILE A 91 3.04 -6.02 6.09
C ILE A 91 3.83 -5.94 7.40
N ALA A 92 5.13 -5.66 7.31
CA ALA A 92 6.00 -5.47 8.45
C ALA A 92 6.39 -3.99 8.57
N PHE A 93 6.40 -3.51 9.81
CA PHE A 93 6.90 -2.20 10.19
C PHE A 93 8.21 -2.41 10.95
N ASP A 94 9.25 -1.63 10.63
CA ASP A 94 10.55 -1.74 11.30
C ASP A 94 10.51 -1.36 12.80
N THR A 95 9.38 -0.82 13.26
CA THR A 95 9.04 -0.59 14.68
C THR A 95 8.64 -1.86 15.44
N GLY A 96 8.67 -3.03 14.79
CA GLY A 96 8.32 -4.33 15.37
C GLY A 96 6.85 -4.72 15.25
N HIS A 97 6.00 -3.83 14.74
CA HIS A 97 4.58 -4.11 14.49
C HIS A 97 4.38 -4.72 13.09
N GLY A 98 3.18 -5.23 12.81
CA GLY A 98 2.84 -5.69 11.46
C GLY A 98 1.38 -6.04 11.31
N VAL A 99 0.99 -6.28 10.07
CA VAL A 99 -0.32 -6.80 9.67
C VAL A 99 -0.10 -8.12 8.96
N ASP A 100 -0.55 -9.21 9.56
CA ASP A 100 -0.61 -10.47 8.85
C ASP A 100 -1.74 -10.39 7.82
N VAL A 101 -1.41 -10.67 6.56
CA VAL A 101 -2.38 -10.54 5.47
C VAL A 101 -3.26 -11.78 5.49
N TRP A 102 -4.53 -11.58 5.84
CA TRP A 102 -5.46 -12.69 6.04
C TRP A 102 -5.94 -13.26 4.71
N VAL A 103 -5.60 -14.53 4.52
CA VAL A 103 -6.06 -15.36 3.41
C VAL A 103 -7.42 -15.97 3.79
N GLY A 104 -8.49 -15.49 3.15
CA GLY A 104 -9.83 -16.02 3.38
C GLY A 104 -9.98 -17.45 2.83
N GLU A 105 -10.78 -18.29 3.49
CA GLU A 105 -11.10 -19.64 3.02
C GLU A 105 -12.00 -19.62 1.75
N THR A 106 -12.78 -18.56 1.59
CA THR A 106 -13.68 -18.35 0.46
C THR A 106 -13.38 -17.02 -0.23
N PRO A 107 -13.32 -16.99 -1.58
CA PRO A 107 -13.18 -15.74 -2.31
C PRO A 107 -14.34 -14.79 -1.97
N ASP A 108 -14.03 -13.54 -1.67
CA ASP A 108 -15.04 -12.51 -1.46
C ASP A 108 -15.90 -12.38 -2.73
N PRO A 109 -17.23 -12.65 -2.67
CA PRO A 109 -18.10 -12.56 -3.83
C PRO A 109 -18.24 -11.13 -4.38
N ARG A 110 -17.84 -10.11 -3.62
CA ARG A 110 -17.80 -8.70 -4.04
C ARG A 110 -16.48 -8.31 -4.68
N ALA A 111 -15.40 -9.06 -4.40
CA ALA A 111 -14.13 -8.84 -5.07
C ALA A 111 -14.25 -9.28 -6.53
N ALA A 112 -13.98 -8.37 -7.46
CA ALA A 112 -13.92 -8.72 -8.87
C ALA A 112 -12.83 -9.77 -9.10
N ALA A 113 -13.22 -10.89 -9.72
CA ALA A 113 -12.29 -11.98 -10.00
C ALA A 113 -11.17 -11.48 -10.92
N PRO A 114 -9.89 -11.60 -10.51
CA PRO A 114 -8.79 -11.10 -11.32
C PRO A 114 -8.72 -11.85 -12.64
N ARG A 115 -8.72 -11.10 -13.74
CA ARG A 115 -8.70 -11.64 -15.11
C ARG A 115 -7.29 -11.69 -15.71
N ILE A 116 -6.39 -10.87 -15.20
CA ILE A 116 -5.03 -10.75 -15.72
C ILE A 116 -3.98 -11.11 -14.65
N GLY A 117 -2.80 -11.52 -15.09
CA GLY A 117 -1.64 -11.71 -14.21
C GLY A 117 -0.80 -10.45 -14.10
N MET A 118 0.17 -10.45 -13.18
CA MET A 118 1.13 -9.36 -13.02
C MET A 118 1.98 -9.14 -14.28
N ASP A 119 2.29 -10.20 -15.01
CA ASP A 119 3.01 -10.16 -16.29
C ASP A 119 2.26 -9.36 -17.36
N GLU A 120 0.95 -9.58 -17.49
CA GLU A 120 0.10 -8.89 -18.45
C GLU A 120 -0.11 -7.43 -18.05
N LEU A 121 -0.34 -7.15 -16.76
CA LEU A 121 -0.38 -5.78 -16.25
C LEU A 121 0.91 -5.04 -16.62
N THR A 122 2.06 -5.66 -16.35
CA THR A 122 3.40 -5.11 -16.62
C THR A 122 3.58 -4.82 -18.10
N ARG A 123 3.23 -5.77 -18.99
CA ARG A 123 3.32 -5.57 -20.43
C ARG A 123 2.47 -4.40 -20.92
N ARG A 124 1.22 -4.28 -20.44
CA ARG A 124 0.29 -3.23 -20.89
C ARG A 124 0.69 -1.84 -20.42
N LEU A 125 1.23 -1.73 -19.19
CA LEU A 125 1.65 -0.47 -18.58
C LEU A 125 3.13 -0.10 -18.82
N ALA A 126 3.86 -0.89 -19.59
CA ALA A 126 5.28 -0.65 -19.85
C ALA A 126 5.53 0.78 -20.37
N GLY A 127 6.35 1.53 -19.65
CA GLY A 127 6.71 2.92 -19.98
C GLY A 127 5.66 3.99 -19.61
N HIS A 128 4.54 3.60 -19.00
CA HIS A 128 3.43 4.51 -18.64
C HIS A 128 3.36 4.85 -17.14
N VAL A 129 3.98 4.05 -16.26
CA VAL A 129 4.03 4.36 -14.83
C VAL A 129 5.04 5.48 -14.57
N ARG A 130 4.58 6.54 -13.92
CA ARG A 130 5.40 7.73 -13.62
C ARG A 130 5.78 7.81 -12.15
N ARG A 131 4.86 7.46 -11.26
CA ARG A 131 5.06 7.49 -9.81
C ARG A 131 4.23 6.38 -9.15
N VAL A 132 4.74 5.86 -8.04
CA VAL A 132 3.96 5.15 -7.03
C VAL A 132 3.44 6.18 -6.04
N ASP A 133 2.13 6.19 -5.85
CA ASP A 133 1.46 6.90 -4.76
C ASP A 133 1.76 6.13 -3.46
N HIS A 134 0.90 5.20 -3.05
CA HIS A 134 1.07 4.39 -1.85
C HIS A 134 0.96 2.88 -2.09
N LEU A 135 1.47 2.13 -1.12
CA LEU A 135 1.07 0.76 -0.81
C LEU A 135 -0.15 0.81 0.12
N GLY A 136 -1.25 0.18 -0.24
CA GLY A 136 -2.43 0.03 0.61
C GLY A 136 -2.59 -1.38 1.14
N VAL A 137 -3.08 -1.52 2.37
CA VAL A 137 -3.59 -2.80 2.89
C VAL A 137 -4.97 -2.61 3.50
N SER A 138 -5.91 -3.40 3.00
CA SER A 138 -7.26 -3.49 3.57
C SER A 138 -7.38 -4.73 4.45
N VAL A 139 -7.77 -4.51 5.70
CA VAL A 139 -8.00 -5.53 6.71
C VAL A 139 -9.51 -5.69 6.92
N PRO A 140 -10.05 -6.91 6.80
CA PRO A 140 -11.46 -7.18 7.10
C PRO A 140 -11.85 -6.86 8.54
N ALA A 141 -12.79 -5.93 8.71
CA ALA A 141 -13.33 -5.59 10.03
C ALA A 141 -14.21 -6.71 10.61
N SER A 142 -14.72 -7.61 9.76
CA SER A 142 -15.60 -8.71 10.19
C SER A 142 -14.90 -9.83 10.97
N GLY A 143 -13.56 -9.83 11.02
CA GLY A 143 -12.76 -10.85 11.73
C GLY A 143 -11.77 -10.29 12.76
N ALA A 144 -11.62 -8.97 12.84
CA ALA A 144 -10.74 -8.30 13.80
C ALA A 144 -11.49 -7.98 15.09
N ALA A 145 -10.95 -8.37 16.25
CA ALA A 145 -11.35 -7.72 17.50
C ALA A 145 -10.91 -6.25 17.42
N SER A 146 -11.82 -5.31 17.65
CA SER A 146 -11.57 -3.87 17.50
C SER A 146 -10.32 -3.37 18.25
N GLY A 147 -9.94 -4.03 19.36
CA GLY A 147 -8.75 -3.69 20.14
C GLY A 147 -7.43 -3.80 19.36
N GLY A 148 -7.28 -4.79 18.48
CA GLY A 148 -6.04 -4.94 17.72
C GLY A 148 -5.87 -3.90 16.60
N TRP A 149 -6.98 -3.41 16.05
CA TRP A 149 -6.97 -2.31 15.09
C TRP A 149 -6.51 -1.00 15.75
N ASP A 150 -7.13 -0.64 16.88
CA ASP A 150 -6.80 0.59 17.60
C ASP A 150 -5.35 0.60 18.09
N GLU A 151 -4.86 -0.53 18.61
CA GLU A 151 -3.46 -0.71 19.01
C GLU A 151 -2.49 -0.52 17.84
N LEU A 152 -2.80 -1.11 16.68
CA LEU A 152 -1.97 -0.95 15.48
C LEU A 152 -1.93 0.50 14.99
N VAL A 153 -3.10 1.16 14.92
CA VAL A 153 -3.19 2.56 14.50
C VAL A 153 -2.43 3.45 15.48
N ALA A 154 -2.58 3.24 16.79
CA ALA A 154 -1.85 3.99 17.81
C ALA A 154 -0.33 3.78 17.68
N ALA A 155 0.12 2.53 17.50
CA ALA A 155 1.54 2.22 17.31
C ALA A 155 2.12 2.92 16.08
N LEU A 156 1.44 2.83 14.93
CA LEU A 156 1.88 3.47 13.69
C LEU A 156 1.85 5.00 13.79
N ALA A 157 0.79 5.58 14.37
CA ALA A 157 0.67 7.02 14.55
C ALA A 157 1.79 7.56 15.46
N SER A 158 2.15 6.81 16.51
CA SER A 158 3.23 7.19 17.42
C SER A 158 4.60 7.26 16.74
N ALA A 159 4.84 6.44 15.72
CA ALA A 159 6.14 6.32 15.05
C ALA A 159 6.18 7.02 13.68
N SER A 160 5.07 7.57 13.18
CA SER A 160 5.01 8.16 11.83
C SER A 160 4.19 9.45 11.77
N THR A 161 4.14 10.05 10.58
CA THR A 161 3.23 11.14 10.24
C THR A 161 1.97 10.57 9.61
N MET A 162 1.12 9.98 10.46
CA MET A 162 -0.14 9.35 10.09
C MET A 162 -1.32 10.34 10.23
N TYR A 163 -2.20 10.36 9.23
CA TYR A 163 -3.31 11.29 9.12
C TYR A 163 -4.62 10.53 8.88
N ARG A 164 -5.73 11.09 9.37
CA ARG A 164 -7.06 10.54 9.09
C ARG A 164 -7.46 10.86 7.66
N TYR A 165 -8.35 10.04 7.10
CA TYR A 165 -9.09 10.43 5.92
C TYR A 165 -10.11 11.53 6.28
N PRO A 166 -10.25 12.63 5.51
CA PRO A 166 -11.08 13.78 5.90
C PRO A 166 -12.57 13.49 6.08
N GLU A 167 -13.12 12.53 5.34
CA GLU A 167 -14.55 12.21 5.37
C GLU A 167 -14.93 11.28 6.55
N GLY A 168 -13.93 10.82 7.32
CA GLY A 168 -14.12 10.08 8.58
C GLY A 168 -14.05 8.56 8.44
N GLU A 169 -13.82 8.04 7.24
CA GLU A 169 -13.52 6.64 6.99
C GLU A 169 -12.26 6.19 7.73
N GLU A 170 -12.23 4.92 8.14
CA GLU A 170 -11.10 4.30 8.84
C GLU A 170 -9.97 3.91 7.88
N TRP A 171 -9.55 4.89 7.06
CA TRP A 171 -8.52 4.76 6.02
C TRP A 171 -7.36 5.71 6.29
N PRO A 172 -6.65 5.60 7.43
CA PRO A 172 -5.54 6.48 7.71
C PRO A 172 -4.37 6.28 6.74
N PHE A 173 -3.69 7.38 6.44
CA PHE A 173 -2.55 7.44 5.52
C PHE A 173 -1.28 7.86 6.26
N VAL A 174 -0.15 7.25 5.90
CA VAL A 174 1.19 7.70 6.33
C VAL A 174 1.78 8.57 5.22
N LEU A 175 1.99 9.84 5.52
CA LEU A 175 2.76 10.74 4.65
C LEU A 175 4.25 10.60 4.95
N PRO A 176 5.13 10.65 3.94
CA PRO A 176 6.55 10.73 4.18
C PRO A 176 6.90 12.09 4.79
N SER A 177 7.73 12.08 5.82
CA SER A 177 8.18 13.29 6.53
C SER A 177 9.70 13.35 6.63
N THR A 178 10.28 14.50 6.95
CA THR A 178 11.62 14.59 7.54
C THR A 178 11.56 14.35 9.05
N GLU A 179 12.71 14.24 9.72
CA GLU A 179 12.74 14.15 11.19
C GLU A 179 12.13 15.40 11.86
N ALA A 180 12.42 16.59 11.31
CA ALA A 180 11.85 17.84 11.80
C ALA A 180 10.33 17.88 11.63
N GLU A 181 9.81 17.44 10.49
CA GLU A 181 8.36 17.36 10.23
C GLU A 181 7.68 16.29 11.07
N PHE A 182 8.36 15.18 11.36
CA PHE A 182 7.83 14.19 12.29
C PHE A 182 7.63 14.78 13.69
N ALA A 183 8.55 15.63 14.16
CA ALA A 183 8.46 16.30 15.45
C ALA A 183 7.47 17.48 15.47
N ALA A 184 7.46 18.31 14.43
CA ALA A 184 6.74 19.59 14.42
C ALA A 184 5.44 19.57 13.59
N GLY A 185 5.20 18.53 12.80
CA GLY A 185 4.16 18.47 11.77
C GLY A 185 4.67 18.91 10.40
N ILE A 186 3.98 18.45 9.35
CA ILE A 186 4.23 18.85 7.96
C ILE A 186 3.59 20.22 7.71
N SER A 187 4.37 21.17 7.20
CA SER A 187 3.90 22.50 6.77
C SER A 187 4.13 22.80 5.29
N ASP A 188 4.96 21.98 4.62
CA ASP A 188 5.42 22.23 3.26
C ASP A 188 4.85 21.19 2.29
N PHE A 189 4.06 21.65 1.33
CA PHE A 189 3.36 20.82 0.36
C PHE A 189 4.08 20.83 -0.99
N VAL A 190 4.65 19.69 -1.37
CA VAL A 190 5.49 19.53 -2.55
C VAL A 190 5.07 18.31 -3.35
N ILE A 191 5.05 18.41 -4.68
CA ILE A 191 4.79 17.25 -5.55
C ILE A 191 5.81 16.15 -5.25
N GLY A 192 5.34 14.92 -5.13
CA GLY A 192 6.18 13.76 -4.78
C GLY A 192 6.12 13.38 -3.30
N ARG A 193 5.30 14.09 -2.50
CA ARG A 193 5.01 13.74 -1.09
C ARG A 193 3.76 12.87 -0.96
N GLU A 194 3.29 12.23 -2.02
CA GLU A 194 2.08 11.40 -1.94
C GLU A 194 2.21 10.39 -0.77
N PRO A 195 1.09 9.95 -0.17
CA PRO A 195 1.12 8.94 0.88
C PRO A 195 2.03 7.77 0.52
N ARG A 196 2.75 7.21 1.48
CA ARG A 196 3.53 5.98 1.25
C ARG A 196 2.77 4.73 1.64
N PHE A 197 1.81 4.89 2.55
CA PHE A 197 1.02 3.79 3.05
C PHE A 197 -0.42 4.21 3.35
N GLU A 198 -1.35 3.33 3.01
CA GLU A 198 -2.77 3.41 3.34
C GLU A 198 -3.13 2.16 4.14
N LEU A 199 -3.76 2.34 5.30
CA LEU A 199 -4.27 1.24 6.11
C LEU A 199 -5.79 1.36 6.17
N VAL A 200 -6.52 0.38 5.66
CA VAL A 200 -7.98 0.42 5.50
C VAL A 200 -8.62 -0.63 6.42
N HIS A 201 -9.50 -0.20 7.32
CA HIS A 201 -10.38 -1.12 8.04
C HIS A 201 -11.69 -1.27 7.26
N ASP A 202 -11.84 -2.38 6.54
CA ASP A 202 -12.95 -2.55 5.61
C ASP A 202 -13.99 -3.53 6.17
N ARG A 203 -15.19 -3.00 6.46
CA ARG A 203 -16.33 -3.79 6.95
C ARG A 203 -16.98 -4.69 5.92
N TRP A 204 -16.63 -4.52 4.64
CA TRP A 204 -17.25 -5.22 3.53
C TRP A 204 -16.41 -6.35 2.98
N LEU A 205 -15.11 -6.36 3.26
CA LEU A 205 -14.19 -7.41 2.83
C LEU A 205 -14.30 -8.64 3.72
N SER A 206 -14.12 -9.81 3.10
CA SER A 206 -14.01 -11.10 3.79
C SER A 206 -12.61 -11.73 3.69
N GLN A 207 -11.63 -10.99 3.17
CA GLN A 207 -10.21 -11.37 3.06
C GLN A 207 -9.38 -10.09 2.94
N SER A 208 -8.09 -10.15 3.28
CA SER A 208 -7.22 -8.98 3.09
C SER A 208 -7.02 -8.66 1.61
N GLN A 209 -6.79 -7.38 1.34
CA GLN A 209 -6.44 -6.89 0.01
C GLN A 209 -5.20 -6.00 0.08
N VAL A 210 -4.26 -6.22 -0.81
CA VAL A 210 -3.12 -5.34 -1.05
C VAL A 210 -3.40 -4.49 -2.28
N GLN A 211 -3.07 -3.21 -2.18
CA GLN A 211 -3.25 -2.22 -3.23
C GLN A 211 -1.91 -1.55 -3.56
N LEU A 212 -1.63 -1.35 -4.83
CA LEU A 212 -0.61 -0.40 -5.27
C LEU A 212 -1.29 0.70 -6.08
N ALA A 213 -1.27 1.93 -5.58
CA ALA A 213 -1.76 3.08 -6.31
C ALA A 213 -0.64 3.68 -7.17
N LEU A 214 -0.89 3.79 -8.47
CA LEU A 214 0.09 4.21 -9.47
C LEU A 214 -0.40 5.43 -10.23
N TRP A 215 0.49 6.40 -10.40
CA TRP A 215 0.30 7.50 -11.33
C TRP A 215 0.78 7.11 -12.73
N THR A 216 -0.10 7.30 -13.71
CA THR A 216 0.18 7.04 -15.12
C THR A 216 0.16 8.33 -15.94
N ASP A 217 0.77 8.30 -17.12
CA ASP A 217 0.65 9.38 -18.11
C ASP A 217 -0.54 9.20 -19.07
N LEU A 218 -1.38 8.21 -18.81
CA LEU A 218 -2.51 7.81 -19.64
C LEU A 218 -3.78 8.57 -19.26
N THR A 219 -4.53 8.99 -20.26
CA THR A 219 -5.88 9.54 -20.06
C THR A 219 -6.86 8.47 -19.61
N ARG A 220 -8.00 8.91 -19.08
CA ARG A 220 -9.13 8.01 -18.76
C ARG A 220 -9.53 7.10 -19.92
N ALA A 221 -9.73 7.67 -21.11
CA ALA A 221 -10.11 6.88 -22.28
C ALA A 221 -9.04 5.84 -22.68
N GLU A 222 -7.75 6.15 -22.47
CA GLU A 222 -6.67 5.20 -22.73
C GLU A 222 -6.65 4.06 -21.71
N LEU A 223 -6.78 4.37 -20.42
CA LEU A 223 -6.83 3.36 -19.35
C LEU A 223 -8.08 2.48 -19.43
N GLU A 224 -9.25 3.04 -19.68
CA GLU A 224 -10.49 2.27 -19.85
C GLU A 224 -10.43 1.37 -21.10
N ARG A 225 -9.78 1.81 -22.18
CA ARG A 225 -9.54 0.99 -23.37
C ARG A 225 -8.48 -0.09 -23.11
N MET A 226 -7.46 0.20 -22.31
CA MET A 226 -6.39 -0.73 -21.97
C MET A 226 -6.86 -1.82 -20.99
N PHE A 227 -7.78 -1.46 -20.09
CA PHE A 227 -8.39 -2.35 -19.09
C PHE A 227 -9.92 -2.20 -19.10
N PRO A 228 -10.59 -2.74 -20.14
CA PRO A 228 -12.05 -2.71 -20.23
C PRO A 228 -12.68 -3.57 -19.14
N GLU A 229 -13.98 -3.39 -18.89
CA GLU A 229 -14.70 -4.33 -18.02
C GLU A 229 -14.75 -5.73 -18.68
N PRO A 230 -14.62 -6.82 -17.89
CA PRO A 230 -14.50 -6.86 -16.43
C PRO A 230 -13.04 -6.88 -15.91
N GLU A 231 -12.04 -6.61 -16.77
CA GLU A 231 -10.61 -6.65 -16.38
C GLU A 231 -10.23 -5.46 -15.49
N GLY A 232 -10.66 -4.27 -15.89
CA GLY A 232 -10.63 -3.07 -15.05
C GLY A 232 -12.03 -2.72 -14.57
N LEU A 233 -12.11 -2.01 -13.46
CA LEU A 233 -13.36 -1.58 -12.86
C LEU A 233 -13.25 -0.16 -12.28
N THR A 234 -14.41 0.44 -12.07
CA THR A 234 -14.53 1.75 -11.45
C THR A 234 -15.19 1.59 -10.09
N LEU A 235 -14.48 1.98 -9.03
CA LEU A 235 -15.06 2.02 -7.69
C LEU A 235 -16.12 3.13 -7.61
N PRO A 236 -17.24 2.91 -6.90
CA PRO A 236 -18.27 3.93 -6.72
C PRO A 236 -17.68 5.23 -6.15
N GLY A 237 -17.98 6.37 -6.76
CA GLY A 237 -17.49 7.69 -6.34
C GLY A 237 -16.07 8.05 -6.81
N LEU A 238 -15.29 7.09 -7.34
CA LEU A 238 -13.88 7.30 -7.70
C LEU A 238 -13.62 7.25 -9.21
N GLY A 239 -14.69 7.23 -10.01
CA GLY A 239 -14.61 7.04 -11.47
C GLY A 239 -13.92 8.15 -12.25
N ASP A 240 -13.72 9.32 -11.65
CA ASP A 240 -12.99 10.43 -12.24
C ASP A 240 -11.53 10.48 -11.76
N ILE A 241 -11.12 9.60 -10.83
CA ILE A 241 -9.80 9.62 -10.18
C ILE A 241 -8.90 8.53 -10.76
N PHE A 242 -9.35 7.28 -10.75
CA PHE A 242 -8.54 6.14 -11.19
C PHE A 242 -9.36 4.98 -11.77
N ARG A 243 -8.64 4.07 -12.43
CA ARG A 243 -9.13 2.76 -12.87
C ARG A 243 -8.53 1.67 -11.99
N THR A 244 -9.34 0.82 -11.39
CA THR A 244 -8.89 -0.30 -10.57
C THR A 244 -8.71 -1.54 -11.42
N VAL A 245 -7.59 -2.24 -11.26
CA VAL A 245 -7.25 -3.47 -11.98
C VAL A 245 -6.84 -4.56 -10.98
N PRO A 246 -7.73 -5.51 -10.66
CA PRO A 246 -7.39 -6.69 -9.88
C PRO A 246 -6.45 -7.61 -10.66
N VAL A 247 -5.38 -8.08 -10.02
CA VAL A 247 -4.44 -9.03 -10.62
C VAL A 247 -4.47 -10.37 -9.89
N ARG A 248 -4.16 -11.45 -10.61
CA ARG A 248 -4.10 -12.79 -10.02
C ARG A 248 -2.97 -12.82 -9.00
N PRO A 249 -3.26 -13.07 -7.72
CA PRO A 249 -2.24 -13.10 -6.69
C PRO A 249 -1.41 -14.39 -6.80
N PRO A 250 -0.12 -14.37 -6.46
CA PRO A 250 0.65 -15.60 -6.27
C PRO A 250 0.23 -16.35 -4.98
N TRP A 251 -0.53 -15.70 -4.10
CA TRP A 251 -1.04 -16.27 -2.85
C TRP A 251 -2.57 -16.43 -2.91
N PRO A 252 -3.11 -17.66 -2.94
CA PRO A 252 -4.54 -17.90 -2.90
C PRO A 252 -5.20 -17.19 -1.72
N GLY A 253 -6.39 -16.61 -1.93
CA GLY A 253 -7.19 -15.91 -0.91
C GLY A 253 -6.63 -14.58 -0.41
N LEU A 254 -5.63 -14.00 -1.09
CA LEU A 254 -5.24 -12.60 -0.95
C LEU A 254 -5.71 -11.80 -2.17
N GLY A 255 -6.48 -10.73 -1.98
CA GLY A 255 -6.73 -9.78 -3.06
C GLY A 255 -5.49 -8.94 -3.39
N ILE A 256 -5.15 -8.77 -4.66
CA ILE A 256 -4.17 -7.76 -5.09
C ILE A 256 -4.82 -6.89 -6.18
N ARG A 257 -4.79 -5.57 -5.98
CA ARG A 257 -5.28 -4.60 -6.98
C ARG A 257 -4.25 -3.50 -7.26
N PHE A 258 -4.36 -2.93 -8.44
CA PHE A 258 -3.65 -1.73 -8.84
C PHE A 258 -4.65 -0.63 -9.13
N ASP A 259 -4.51 0.50 -8.47
CA ASP A 259 -5.34 1.68 -8.71
C ASP A 259 -4.56 2.65 -9.59
N LEU A 260 -4.99 2.78 -10.84
CA LEU A 260 -4.27 3.48 -11.90
C LEU A 260 -4.87 4.88 -12.07
N SER A 261 -4.22 5.88 -11.48
CA SER A 261 -4.65 7.28 -11.58
C SER A 261 -4.62 7.74 -13.02
N TYR A 262 -5.71 8.40 -13.43
CA TYR A 262 -5.77 9.06 -14.73
C TYR A 262 -4.83 10.26 -14.75
N ARG A 263 -4.24 10.53 -15.91
CA ARG A 263 -3.60 11.81 -16.16
C ARG A 263 -4.63 12.93 -16.01
N VAL A 264 -4.49 13.72 -14.94
CA VAL A 264 -5.12 15.04 -14.79
C VAL A 264 -4.26 16.11 -15.47
N GLY A 265 -4.88 17.23 -15.86
CA GLY A 265 -4.23 18.31 -16.63
C GLY A 265 -3.00 18.94 -15.93
N GLU A 266 -2.31 19.84 -16.61
CA GLU A 266 -1.07 20.44 -16.07
C GLU A 266 -1.30 21.22 -14.76
N GLY A 267 -0.52 20.90 -13.73
CA GLY A 267 -0.41 21.63 -12.47
C GLY A 267 -0.40 20.71 -11.24
N PRO A 268 0.26 21.11 -10.13
CA PRO A 268 0.16 20.39 -8.87
C PRO A 268 -1.30 20.33 -8.42
N ASN A 269 -1.79 19.14 -8.09
CA ASN A 269 -3.03 19.00 -7.34
C ASN A 269 -2.74 18.66 -5.86
N VAL A 270 -3.74 18.87 -5.00
CA VAL A 270 -3.61 18.64 -3.55
C VAL A 270 -3.25 17.18 -3.22
N TRP A 271 -3.66 16.21 -4.04
CA TRP A 271 -3.33 14.79 -3.85
C TRP A 271 -1.82 14.53 -4.00
N GLU A 272 -1.20 15.11 -5.03
CA GLU A 272 0.23 14.95 -5.32
C GLU A 272 1.16 15.53 -4.23
N THR A 273 0.61 16.44 -3.42
CA THR A 273 1.35 17.16 -2.38
C THR A 273 1.02 16.68 -0.95
N GLY A 274 -0.02 15.87 -0.80
CA GLY A 274 -0.53 15.42 0.49
C GLY A 274 -1.23 16.51 1.32
N GLU A 275 -1.42 17.72 0.77
CA GLU A 275 -2.00 18.86 1.50
C GLU A 275 -3.36 18.52 2.11
N TRP A 276 -4.24 17.91 1.32
CA TRP A 276 -5.61 17.54 1.72
C TRP A 276 -5.66 16.73 3.03
N LEU A 277 -4.75 15.77 3.22
CA LEU A 277 -4.68 14.97 4.46
C LEU A 277 -4.26 15.82 5.66
N VAL A 278 -3.27 16.69 5.46
CA VAL A 278 -2.71 17.50 6.54
C VAL A 278 -3.71 18.56 6.98
N THR A 279 -4.36 19.23 6.04
CA THR A 279 -5.25 20.37 6.32
C THR A 279 -6.65 19.95 6.74
N GLU A 280 -7.18 18.84 6.19
CA GLU A 280 -8.57 18.43 6.40
C GLU A 280 -8.70 17.19 7.30
N GLY A 281 -7.81 16.20 7.16
CA GLY A 281 -7.88 14.96 7.93
C GLY A 281 -7.32 15.07 9.35
N GLY A 282 -6.23 15.83 9.50
CA GLY A 282 -5.55 16.04 10.78
C GLY A 282 -4.76 14.82 11.25
N ARG A 283 -3.65 15.11 11.95
CA ARG A 283 -2.72 14.08 12.42
C ARG A 283 -3.35 13.19 13.51
N ILE A 284 -3.04 11.90 13.47
CA ILE A 284 -3.35 10.94 14.53
C ILE A 284 -2.21 10.99 15.55
N SER A 285 -2.55 11.08 16.84
CA SER A 285 -1.62 11.24 17.96
C SER A 285 -1.83 10.15 18.99
#